data_AF-A0A7V9CQC7-F1
#
_entry.id   AF-A0A7V9CQC7-F1
#
_cell.length_a   1.000
_cell.length_b   1.000
_cell.length_c   1.000
_cell.angle_alpha   90.00
_cell.angle_beta   90.00
_cell.angle_gamma   90.00
#
_symmetry.space_group_name_H-M   'P 1'
#
loop_
_entity.id
_entity.type
_entity.pdbx_description
1 polymer ?
#
loop_
_entity_poly.entity_id
_entity_poly.type
_entity_poly.pdbx_seq_one_letter_code
_entity_poly.pdbx_strand_id
1 'polypeptide(L)' 'LTMVPKTTVSLEDEGAAKKILRLVDLLEENDDVQEVYANFDIPERVLEAVAS' A
#
# COMPACT_ATOMS: atom_id res chain seq x y z
N LEU A 1 -17.86 -7.12 -2.08
CA LEU A 1 -17.70 -7.24 -0.61
C LEU A 1 -16.28 -6.78 -0.32
N THR A 2 -16.04 -5.86 0.62
CA THR A 2 -14.68 -5.37 0.91
C THR A 2 -14.09 -6.00 2.17
N MET A 3 -12.77 -6.21 2.21
CA MET A 3 -12.06 -6.79 3.35
C MET A 3 -11.45 -5.69 4.23
N VAL A 4 -11.89 -5.64 5.50
CA VAL A 4 -11.35 -4.70 6.49
C VAL A 4 -10.39 -5.45 7.43
N PRO A 5 -9.11 -5.05 7.53
CA PRO A 5 -8.16 -5.71 8.41
C PRO A 5 -8.48 -5.43 9.89
N LYS A 6 -8.24 -6.42 10.76
CA LYS A 6 -8.44 -6.28 12.21
C LYS A 6 -7.34 -5.48 12.91
N THR A 7 -6.18 -5.37 12.27
CA THR A 7 -4.98 -4.71 12.78
C THR A 7 -4.21 -4.10 11.63
N THR A 8 -3.60 -2.95 11.85
CA THR A 8 -2.74 -2.28 10.87
C THR A 8 -1.26 -2.44 11.20
N VAL A 9 -0.41 -2.27 10.18
CA VAL A 9 1.05 -2.27 10.31
C VAL A 9 1.57 -0.91 9.82
N SER A 10 2.14 -0.13 10.74
CA SER A 10 2.75 1.16 10.40
C SER A 10 3.97 0.96 9.49
N LEU A 11 4.01 1.71 8.40
CA LEU A 11 5.08 1.67 7.41
C LEU A 11 5.84 3.00 7.40
N GLU A 12 6.84 3.09 8.28
CA GLU A 12 7.61 4.32 8.48
C GLU A 12 8.81 4.50 7.54
N ASP A 13 9.27 3.41 6.93
CA ASP A 13 10.41 3.43 6.02
C ASP A 13 9.96 3.81 4.60
N GLU A 14 10.46 4.93 4.10
CA GLU A 14 10.13 5.47 2.76
C GLU A 14 10.49 4.48 1.64
N GLY A 15 11.61 3.77 1.77
CA GLY A 15 12.04 2.79 0.79
C GLY A 15 11.09 1.60 0.70
N ALA A 16 10.61 1.11 1.84
CA ALA A 16 9.62 0.06 1.92
C ALA A 16 8.24 0.53 1.46
N ALA A 17 7.82 1.76 1.84
CA ALA A 17 6.59 2.38 1.36
C ALA A 17 6.55 2.47 -0.17
N LYS A 18 7.61 2.98 -0.79
CA LYS A 18 7.72 3.07 -2.25
C LYS A 18 7.64 1.72 -2.94
N LYS A 19 8.28 0.68 -2.37
CA LYS A 19 8.23 -0.69 -2.91
C LYS A 19 6.84 -1.30 -2.80
N ILE A 20 6.17 -1.11 -1.66
CA ILE A 20 4.84 -1.67 -1.42
C ILE A 20 3.79 -0.95 -2.29
N LEU A 21 3.83 0.38 -2.38
CA LEU A 21 2.93 1.13 -3.26
C LEU A 21 3.07 0.68 -4.71
N ARG A 22 4.31 0.58 -5.22
CA ARG A 22 4.57 0.04 -6.56
C ARG A 22 4.06 -1.40 -6.74
N LEU A 23 4.16 -2.24 -5.72
CA LEU A 23 3.64 -3.60 -5.78
C LEU A 23 2.11 -3.60 -5.88
N VAL A 24 1.43 -2.74 -5.12
CA VAL A 24 -0.03 -2.57 -5.19
C VAL A 24 -0.43 -2.12 -6.59
N ASP A 25 0.22 -1.09 -7.14
CA ASP A 25 -0.05 -0.60 -8.50
C ASP A 25 0.06 -1.73 -9.54
N LEU A 26 1.14 -2.51 -9.49
CA LEU A 26 1.35 -3.65 -10.41
C LEU A 26 0.31 -4.76 -10.27
N LEU A 27 -0.24 -4.94 -9.07
CA LEU A 27 -1.31 -5.91 -8.83
C LEU A 27 -2.65 -5.38 -9.36
N GLU A 28 -2.91 -4.08 -9.24
CA GLU A 28 -4.13 -3.45 -9.76
C GLU A 28 -4.15 -3.39 -11.30
N GLU A 29 -2.98 -3.28 -11.93
CA GLU A 29 -2.83 -3.34 -13.39
C GLU A 29 -2.99 -4.74 -13.98
N ASN A 30 -3.07 -5.78 -13.15
CA ASN A 30 -3.19 -7.16 -13.61
C ASN A 30 -4.65 -7.54 -13.86
N ASP A 31 -5.00 -7.84 -15.12
CA ASP A 31 -6.36 -8.21 -15.56
C ASP A 31 -6.97 -9.41 -14.80
N ASP A 32 -6.13 -10.31 -14.25
CA ASP A 32 -6.56 -11.47 -13.48
C ASP A 32 -6.81 -11.16 -11.99
N VAL A 33 -6.41 -9.97 -11.51
CA VAL A 33 -6.59 -9.51 -10.13
C VAL A 33 -7.85 -8.66 -10.04
N GLN A 34 -8.80 -9.10 -9.21
CA GLN A 34 -10.10 -8.43 -9.09
C GLN A 34 -10.10 -7.31 -8.04
N GLU A 35 -9.49 -7.55 -6.89
CA GLU A 35 -9.47 -6.62 -5.76
C GLU A 35 -8.17 -6.80 -4.94
N VAL A 36 -7.54 -5.70 -4.53
CA VAL A 36 -6.35 -5.69 -3.69
C VAL A 36 -6.72 -5.12 -2.32
N TYR A 37 -6.29 -5.80 -1.25
CA TYR A 37 -6.51 -5.37 0.13
C TYR A 37 -5.20 -5.43 0.89
N ALA A 38 -4.96 -4.42 1.72
CA ALA A 38 -3.78 -4.34 2.55
C ALA A 38 -4.09 -3.83 3.95
N ASN A 39 -3.16 -4.07 4.86
CA ASN A 39 -3.25 -3.63 6.25
C ASN A 39 -2.13 -2.67 6.64
N PHE A 40 -1.36 -2.16 5.67
CA PHE A 40 -0.36 -1.14 5.97
C PHE A 40 -1.03 0.20 6.28
N ASP A 41 -0.40 0.95 7.17
CA ASP A 41 -0.75 2.33 7.51
C ASP A 41 0.49 3.17 7.23
N ILE A 42 0.41 4.09 6.27
CA ILE A 42 1.56 4.89 5.83
C ILE A 42 1.38 6.29 6.42
N PRO A 43 2.27 6.74 7.32
CA PRO A 43 2.19 8.09 7.88
C PRO A 43 2.29 9.16 6.78
N GLU A 44 1.58 10.28 6.93
CA GLU A 44 1.53 11.37 5.94
C GLU A 44 2.94 11.83 5.50
N ARG A 45 3.87 11.98 6.47
CA ARG A 45 5.26 12.37 6.19
C ARG A 45 5.97 11.44 5.19
N VAL A 46 5.63 10.16 5.21
CA VAL A 46 6.23 9.13 4.33
C VAL A 46 5.52 9.17 2.98
N LEU A 47 4.20 9.35 2.95
CA LEU A 47 3.44 9.53 1.70
C LEU A 47 3.94 10.75 0.92
N GLU A 48 4.09 11.89 1.58
CA GLU A 48 4.62 13.12 0.97
C GLU A 48 6.01 12.89 0.36
N ALA A 49 6.91 12.21 1.09
CA ALA A 49 8.26 11.90 0.62
C ALA A 49 8.31 10.91 -0.56
N VAL A 50 7.33 10.01 -0.65
CA VAL A 50 7.24 9.03 -1.75
C VAL A 50 6.57 9.63 -3.00
N ALA A 51 5.67 10.61 -2.81
CA ALA A 51 4.96 11.30 -3.89
C ALA A 51 5.80 12.37 -4.60
N SER A 52 6.86 12.88 -3.96
CA SER A 52 7.85 13.81 -4.53
C SER A 52 8.87 13.14 -5.45
#